data_AF-A0A976D4N7-F1
#
_entry.id   AF-A0A976D4N7-F1
#
_cell.length_a   1.000
_cell.length_b   1.000
_cell.length_c   1.000
_cell.angle_alpha   90.00
_cell.angle_beta   90.00
_cell.angle_gamma   90.00
#
_symmetry.space_group_name_H-M   'P 1'
#
loop_
_entity.id
_entity.type
_entity.pdbx_description
1 polymer ?
#
loop_
_entity_poly.entity_id
_entity_poly.type
_entity_poly.pdbx_seq_one_letter_code
_entity_poly.pdbx_strand_id
1 'polypeptide(L)'
;MEDQTNMQLDQIRQQIELLARQAQEIRKRKELSLMIYEAKLNFKPQIGQVYHLYERKDGSHLLSLVAPEEWGGSGPFKQFVSSVKLLADHT
;
A
#
# COMPACT_ATOMS: atom_id res chain seq x y z
N MET A 1 39.83 -13.96 26.41
CA MET A 1 39.91 -13.04 25.25
C MET A 1 39.07 -13.56 24.07
N GLU A 2 39.11 -14.87 23.78
CA GLU A 2 38.22 -15.51 22.78
C GLU A 2 36.73 -15.39 23.11
N ASP A 3 36.30 -15.60 24.37
CA ASP A 3 34.90 -15.41 24.79
C ASP A 3 34.37 -13.99 24.54
N GLN A 4 35.17 -12.96 24.86
CA GLN A 4 34.78 -11.56 24.64
C GLN A 4 34.61 -11.24 23.15
N THR A 5 35.45 -11.84 22.31
CA THR A 5 35.40 -11.66 20.86
C THR A 5 34.16 -12.36 20.27
N ASN A 6 33.84 -13.56 20.74
CA ASN A 6 32.62 -14.29 20.35
C ASN A 6 31.34 -13.55 20.78
N MET A 7 31.31 -12.97 21.98
CA MET A 7 30.17 -12.17 22.43
C MET A 7 29.96 -10.92 21.56
N GLN A 8 31.03 -10.22 21.19
CA GLN A 8 30.93 -9.07 20.29
C GLN A 8 30.49 -9.46 18.87
N LEU A 9 30.98 -10.59 18.36
CA LEU A 9 30.55 -11.13 17.07
C LEU A 9 29.06 -11.51 17.07
N ASP A 10 28.55 -12.09 18.15
CA ASP A 10 27.13 -12.43 18.28
C ASP A 10 26.26 -11.17 18.33
N GLN A 11 26.68 -10.13 19.05
CA GLN A 11 25.98 -8.84 19.07
C GLN A 11 25.94 -8.18 17.69
N ILE A 12 27.06 -8.18 16.96
CA ILE A 12 27.11 -7.63 15.60
C ILE A 12 26.17 -8.41 14.67
N ARG A 13 26.15 -9.75 14.79
CA ARG A 13 25.25 -10.60 14.01
C ARG A 13 23.78 -10.26 14.28
N GLN A 14 23.39 -10.10 15.54
CA GLN A 14 22.03 -9.72 15.91
C GLN A 14 21.63 -8.34 15.36
N GLN A 15 22.55 -7.38 15.37
CA GLN A 15 22.30 -6.05 14.77
C GLN A 15 22.14 -6.12 13.25
N ILE A 16 22.95 -6.93 12.57
CA ILE A 16 22.82 -7.15 11.12
C ILE A 16 21.47 -7.80 10.79
N GLU A 17 21.05 -8.80 11.56
CA GLU A 17 19.75 -9.45 11.36
C GLU A 17 18.58 -8.47 11.57
N LEU A 18 18.69 -7.58 12.57
CA LEU A 18 17.70 -6.52 12.80
C LEU A 18 17.64 -5.54 11.61
N LEU A 19 18.80 -5.04 11.17
CA LEU A 19 18.89 -4.11 10.03
C LEU A 19 18.38 -4.75 8.74
N ALA A 20 18.67 -6.04 8.52
CA ALA A 20 18.18 -6.78 7.37
C ALA A 20 16.65 -6.90 7.37
N ARG A 21 16.03 -7.17 8.53
CA ARG A 21 14.57 -7.21 8.66
C ARG A 21 13.95 -5.84 8.39
N GLN A 22 14.50 -4.78 8.98
CA GLN A 22 14.03 -3.41 8.74
C GLN A 22 14.13 -3.02 7.25
N ALA A 23 15.24 -3.37 6.58
CA ALA A 23 15.40 -3.15 5.15
C ALA A 23 14.39 -3.93 4.29
N GLN A 24 14.04 -5.17 4.69
CA GLN A 24 13.01 -5.96 4.02
C GLN A 24 11.61 -5.33 4.18
N GLU A 25 11.27 -4.83 5.37
CA GLU A 25 9.98 -4.15 5.59
C GLU A 25 9.86 -2.87 4.76
N ILE A 26 10.92 -2.06 4.70
CA ILE A 26 10.95 -0.86 3.86
C ILE A 26 10.80 -1.22 2.38
N ARG A 27 11.48 -2.27 1.89
CA ARG A 27 11.32 -2.75 0.52
C ARG A 27 9.89 -3.18 0.23
N LYS A 28 9.27 -3.95 1.13
CA LYS A 28 7.89 -4.43 0.97
C LYS A 28 6.89 -3.28 0.94
N ARG A 29 7.06 -2.27 1.78
CA ARG A 29 6.27 -1.02 1.77
C ARG A 29 6.44 -0.26 0.45
N LYS A 30 7.67 -0.18 -0.06
CA LYS A 30 7.95 0.47 -1.35
C LYS A 30 7.32 -0.27 -2.53
N GLU A 31 7.40 -1.60 -2.57
CA GLU A 31 6.78 -2.42 -3.62
C GLU A 31 5.25 -2.31 -3.60
N LEU A 32 4.62 -2.34 -2.42
CA LEU A 32 3.19 -2.09 -2.26
C LEU A 32 2.79 -0.69 -2.77
N SER A 33 3.58 0.32 -2.42
CA SER A 33 3.36 1.69 -2.91
C SER A 33 3.47 1.75 -4.43
N LEU A 34 4.51 1.14 -5.01
CA LEU A 34 4.70 1.12 -6.47
C LEU A 34 3.55 0.41 -7.19
N MET A 35 3.09 -0.72 -6.66
CA MET A 35 1.96 -1.47 -7.21
C MET A 35 0.65 -0.65 -7.18
N ILE A 36 0.43 0.14 -6.12
CA ILE A 36 -0.66 1.13 -6.07
C ILE A 36 -0.46 2.19 -7.15
N TYR A 37 0.74 2.75 -7.32
CA TYR A 37 1.02 3.76 -8.35
C TYR A 37 0.86 3.23 -9.78
N GLU A 38 1.20 1.96 -10.04
CA GLU A 38 1.15 1.34 -11.38
C GLU A 38 -0.26 0.86 -11.77
N ALA A 39 -1.19 0.72 -10.82
CA ALA A 39 -2.53 0.21 -11.07
C ALA A 39 -3.43 1.25 -11.78
N LYS A 40 -3.17 1.55 -13.07
CA LYS A 40 -4.01 2.35 -14.01
C LYS A 40 -4.91 3.40 -13.33
N LEU A 41 -4.34 4.24 -12.49
CA LEU A 41 -5.07 5.35 -11.89
C LEU A 41 -5.06 6.49 -12.91
N ASN A 42 -6.24 6.85 -13.43
CA ASN A 42 -6.44 8.06 -14.23
C ASN A 42 -6.23 9.37 -13.41
N PHE A 43 -5.69 9.27 -12.19
CA PHE A 43 -5.44 10.35 -11.25
C PHE A 43 -4.23 10.01 -10.36
N LYS A 44 -3.52 11.02 -9.84
CA LYS A 44 -2.43 10.78 -8.88
C LYS A 44 -3.04 10.28 -7.55
N PRO A 45 -2.68 9.09 -7.05
CA PRO A 45 -3.20 8.60 -5.78
C PRO A 45 -2.68 9.50 -4.64
N GLN A 46 -3.59 10.20 -3.98
CA GLN A 46 -3.29 10.97 -2.78
C GLN A 46 -3.49 10.10 -1.55
N ILE A 47 -2.45 10.12 -0.73
CA ILE A 47 -2.36 9.50 0.58
C ILE A 47 -3.46 10.02 1.51
N GLY A 48 -4.06 9.11 2.28
CA GLY A 48 -5.09 9.43 3.28
C GLY A 48 -6.50 9.54 2.71
N GLN A 49 -6.66 9.48 1.39
CA GLN A 49 -7.98 9.51 0.74
C GLN A 49 -8.63 8.12 0.70
N VAL A 50 -9.96 8.12 0.78
CA VAL A 50 -10.79 6.93 0.58
C VAL A 50 -11.11 6.81 -0.89
N TYR A 51 -10.79 5.66 -1.47
CA TYR A 51 -11.16 5.30 -2.83
C TYR A 51 -12.31 4.31 -2.80
N HIS A 52 -13.26 4.48 -3.70
CA HIS A 52 -14.43 3.64 -3.88
C HIS A 52 -14.26 2.83 -5.17
N LEU A 53 -14.35 1.52 -5.06
CA LEU A 53 -14.26 0.57 -6.17
C LEU A 53 -15.65 0.32 -6.76
N TYR A 54 -15.75 0.50 -8.08
CA TYR A 54 -16.97 0.31 -8.85
C TYR A 54 -16.74 -0.68 -9.98
N GLU A 55 -17.76 -1.50 -10.28
CA GLU A 55 -17.82 -2.30 -11.50
C GLU A 55 -18.55 -1.50 -12.58
N ARG A 56 -17.94 -1.32 -13.75
CA ARG A 56 -18.58 -0.69 -14.91
C ARG A 56 -19.51 -1.68 -15.62
N LYS A 57 -20.41 -1.17 -16.45
CA LYS A 57 -21.32 -2.01 -17.27
C LYS A 57 -20.58 -2.98 -18.19
N ASP A 58 -19.35 -2.63 -18.57
CA ASP A 58 -18.44 -3.42 -19.40
C ASP A 58 -17.69 -4.53 -18.63
N GLY A 59 -17.92 -4.68 -17.31
CA GLY A 59 -17.23 -5.64 -16.45
C GLY A 59 -15.85 -5.20 -15.97
N SER A 60 -15.38 -4.03 -16.42
CA SER A 60 -14.13 -3.43 -15.93
C SER A 60 -14.30 -2.77 -14.57
N HIS A 61 -13.25 -2.77 -13.76
CA HIS A 61 -13.25 -2.16 -12.43
C HIS A 61 -12.65 -0.75 -12.47
N LEU A 62 -13.25 0.18 -11.74
CA LEU A 62 -12.82 1.57 -11.62
C LEU A 62 -12.70 1.97 -10.15
N LEU A 63 -11.56 2.53 -9.77
CA LEU A 63 -11.40 3.25 -8.52
C LEU A 63 -11.76 4.72 -8.73
N SER A 64 -12.57 5.31 -7.84
CA SER A 64 -12.88 6.74 -7.83
C SER A 64 -12.85 7.29 -6.40
N LEU A 65 -12.55 8.58 -6.26
CA LEU A 65 -12.60 9.30 -4.98
C LEU A 65 -14.02 9.67 -4.55
N VAL A 66 -14.97 9.60 -5.47
CA VAL A 66 -16.34 10.02 -5.26
C VAL A 66 -17.14 8.85 -4.70
N ALA A 67 -17.79 9.05 -3.55
CA ALA A 67 -18.63 8.07 -2.87
C ALA A 67 -19.90 7.75 -3.69
N PRO A 68 -20.50 6.55 -3.55
CA PRO A 68 -21.67 6.17 -4.36
C PRO A 68 -22.86 7.12 -4.19
N GLU A 69 -22.97 7.74 -3.01
CA GLU A 69 -24.01 8.70 -2.64
C GLU A 69 -23.85 10.06 -3.35
N GLU A 70 -22.62 10.43 -3.67
CA GLU A 70 -22.27 11.73 -4.30
C GLU A 70 -22.48 11.73 -5.82
N TRP A 71 -22.68 10.56 -6.43
CA TRP A 71 -22.73 10.40 -7.88
C TRP A 71 -24.07 10.74 -8.55
N GLY A 72 -25.08 11.14 -7.78
CA GLY A 72 -26.36 11.65 -8.28
C GLY A 72 -27.02 10.75 -9.34
N GLY A 73 -27.70 9.68 -8.93
CA GLY A 73 -28.71 8.92 -9.71
C GLY A 73 -28.30 8.25 -11.04
N SER A 74 -27.20 8.63 -11.69
CA SER A 74 -26.79 8.14 -13.02
C SER A 74 -25.27 8.11 -13.17
N GLY A 75 -24.59 7.48 -12.21
CA GLY A 75 -23.18 7.15 -12.35
C GLY A 75 -22.93 6.14 -13.51
N PRO A 76 -21.75 6.17 -14.16
CA PRO A 76 -21.40 5.26 -15.26
C PRO A 76 -21.14 3.79 -14.83
N PHE A 77 -21.38 3.45 -13.57
CA PHE A 77 -21.08 2.15 -12.99
C PHE A 77 -22.35 1.33 -12.76
N LYS A 78 -22.16 0.02 -12.81
CA LYS A 78 -23.19 -1.00 -12.64
C LYS A 78 -23.45 -1.29 -11.17
N GLN A 79 -22.38 -1.40 -10.36
CA GLN A 79 -22.49 -1.60 -8.93
C GLN A 79 -21.29 -1.04 -8.17
N PHE A 80 -21.55 -0.63 -6.92
CA PHE A 80 -20.51 -0.34 -5.93
C PHE A 80 -20.03 -1.67 -5.31
N VAL A 81 -18.71 -1.85 -5.23
CA VAL A 81 -18.10 -3.08 -4.72
C VAL A 81 -17.62 -2.89 -3.29
N SER A 82 -16.73 -1.92 -3.05
CA SER A 82 -16.16 -1.65 -1.71
C SER A 82 -15.41 -0.32 -1.66
N SER A 83 -15.11 0.15 -0.45
CA SER A 83 -14.29 1.35 -0.20
C SER A 83 -12.96 0.94 0.42
N VAL A 84 -11.86 1.44 -0.14
CA VAL A 84 -10.49 1.21 0.34
C VAL A 84 -9.87 2.55 0.69
N LYS A 85 -9.47 2.73 1.96
CA LYS A 85 -8.68 3.90 2.36
C LYS A 85 -7.22 3.65 2.04
N LEU A 86 -6.64 4.52 1.22
CA LEU A 86 -5.21 4.48 0.97
C LEU A 86 -4.50 5.11 2.16
N LEU A 87 -4.20 4.29 3.16
CA LEU A 87 -3.35 4.70 4.26
C LEU A 87 -1.93 4.82 3.73
N ALA A 88 -1.36 6.04 3.74
CA ALA A 88 0.09 6.07 3.74
C ALA A 88 0.54 5.63 5.09
N ASP A 89 1.07 4.43 5.10
CA ASP A 89 2.16 4.14 6.00
C ASP A 89 3.37 4.95 5.51
N HIS A 90 3.45 6.20 5.95
CA HIS A 90 4.63 7.04 5.82
C HIS A 90 5.31 7.11 7.19
N THR A 91 5.98 6.00 7.54
CA THR A 91 7.18 5.90 8.39
C THR A 91 7.62 4.45 8.40
#